data_AF-A0A4Y8MT79-F1
#
_entry.id   AF-A0A4Y8MT79-F1
#
_cell.length_a   1.000
_cell.length_b   1.000
_cell.length_c   1.000
_cell.angle_alpha   90.00
_cell.angle_beta   90.00
_cell.angle_gamma   90.00
#
_symmetry.space_group_name_H-M   'P 1'
#
loop_
_entity.id
_entity.type
_entity.pdbx_description
1 polymer ?
#
loop_
_entity_poly.entity_id
_entity_poly.type
_entity_poly.pdbx_seq_one_letter_code
_entity_poly.pdbx_strand_id
1 'polypeptide(L)'
;MHGGSGWVRDAERVLRHAWHGQPCTRRRGAARPKVESANGTGHQTGTGGSPFHAVAEAAAIAAQEGDLDVADIKEIEFTLPDYPFPGPKHPTDLIGIAHSPFYFAAAGAADRGYGWQHALPEKIADPRIRSLFDRVTRLDYDVPNKTGFKSGAIVRITTIDGAVHEASVLAPKGAAVRGIHWAELRQKYEALMPCGGVSAKHVAASFNQIQDMNALTSIRDLIDTIKADTP
;
A
#
# COMPACT_ATOMS: atom_id res chain seq x y z
N MET A 1 4.63 34.84 -17.09
CA MET A 1 3.74 33.68 -16.92
C MET A 1 4.28 32.53 -17.75
N HIS A 2 5.20 31.70 -17.25
CA HIS A 2 5.56 30.39 -17.83
C HIS A 2 6.23 29.59 -16.71
N GLY A 3 5.70 28.41 -16.38
CA GLY A 3 6.23 27.55 -15.34
C GLY A 3 5.28 26.41 -15.02
N GLY A 4 5.26 25.36 -15.86
CA GLY A 4 4.32 24.25 -15.72
C GLY A 4 4.73 23.01 -16.52
N SER A 5 6.01 22.66 -16.56
CA SER A 5 6.49 21.51 -17.37
C SER A 5 7.56 20.64 -16.71
N GLY A 6 7.86 20.86 -15.42
CA GLY A 6 8.81 20.04 -14.65
C GLY A 6 8.17 18.79 -14.02
N TRP A 7 6.93 18.92 -13.56
CA TRP A 7 6.26 17.94 -12.69
C TRP A 7 5.91 16.60 -13.36
N VAL A 8 5.48 16.63 -14.64
CA VAL A 8 5.15 15.41 -15.39
C VAL A 8 6.39 14.51 -15.56
N ARG A 9 7.57 15.11 -15.71
CA ARG A 9 8.83 14.36 -15.91
C ARG A 9 9.33 13.71 -14.62
N ASP A 10 9.07 14.31 -13.46
CA ASP A 10 9.50 13.76 -12.17
C ASP A 10 8.58 12.63 -11.69
N ALA A 11 7.26 12.72 -11.92
CA ALA A 11 6.33 11.61 -11.67
C ALA A 11 6.61 10.40 -12.57
N GLU A 12 6.89 10.63 -13.86
CA GLU A 12 7.34 9.56 -14.77
C GLU A 12 8.67 8.94 -14.33
N ARG A 13 9.62 9.74 -13.83
CA ARG A 13 10.94 9.25 -13.38
C ARG A 13 10.82 8.38 -12.12
N VAL A 14 10.00 8.77 -11.16
CA VAL A 14 9.76 8.02 -9.91
C VAL A 14 9.07 6.68 -10.22
N LEU A 15 8.10 6.67 -11.14
CA LEU A 15 7.40 5.43 -11.54
C LEU A 15 8.27 4.51 -12.43
N ARG A 16 9.14 5.06 -13.29
CA ARG A 16 10.08 4.26 -14.12
C ARG A 16 11.21 3.63 -13.30
N HIS A 17 11.71 4.28 -12.25
CA HIS A 17 12.73 3.68 -11.38
C HIS A 17 12.16 2.59 -10.44
N ALA A 18 10.88 2.67 -10.07
CA ALA A 18 10.22 1.60 -9.31
C ALA A 18 10.03 0.31 -10.13
N TRP A 19 10.08 0.37 -11.47
CA TRP A 19 9.74 -0.75 -12.36
C TRP A 19 10.92 -1.39 -13.11
N HIS A 20 12.06 -0.70 -13.24
CA HIS A 20 13.24 -1.27 -13.89
C HIS A 20 14.20 -1.90 -12.87
N GLY A 21 13.98 -3.18 -12.57
CA GLY A 21 14.97 -4.03 -11.93
C GLY A 21 16.26 -4.12 -12.76
N GLN A 22 17.41 -4.15 -12.08
CA GLN A 22 18.72 -4.30 -12.72
C GLN A 22 18.81 -5.59 -13.57
N PRO A 23 19.60 -5.58 -14.66
CA PRO A 23 19.70 -6.72 -15.57
C PRO A 23 20.32 -7.94 -14.89
N CYS A 24 19.59 -9.06 -14.93
CA CYS A 24 20.00 -10.34 -14.39
C CYS A 24 21.11 -10.96 -15.25
N THR A 25 22.35 -11.00 -14.73
CA THR A 25 23.45 -11.75 -15.35
C THR A 25 23.24 -13.26 -15.15
N ARG A 26 23.03 -13.98 -16.26
CA ARG A 26 22.94 -15.46 -16.31
C ARG A 26 24.23 -16.12 -15.79
N ARG A 27 24.11 -16.95 -14.74
CA ARG A 27 24.98 -18.14 -14.57
C ARG A 27 24.13 -19.40 -14.73
N ARG A 28 24.56 -20.31 -15.60
CA ARG A 28 23.96 -21.63 -15.82
C ARG A 28 24.40 -22.58 -14.70
N GLY A 29 23.43 -23.25 -14.07
CA GLY A 29 23.66 -24.37 -13.17
C GLY A 29 22.33 -25.09 -12.96
N ALA A 30 22.24 -26.35 -13.38
CA ALA A 30 21.01 -27.10 -13.53
C ALA A 30 20.43 -27.59 -12.19
N ALA A 31 19.13 -27.41 -11.98
CA ALA A 31 18.30 -28.23 -11.12
C ALA A 31 16.86 -28.24 -11.68
N ARG A 32 16.25 -29.44 -11.76
CA ARG A 32 14.90 -29.65 -12.32
C ARG A 32 13.82 -28.97 -11.47
N PRO A 33 12.74 -28.41 -12.06
CA PRO A 33 11.69 -27.79 -11.28
C PRO A 33 10.75 -28.83 -10.66
N LYS A 34 10.49 -28.68 -9.36
CA LYS A 34 9.38 -29.31 -8.65
C LYS A 34 8.12 -28.51 -8.99
N VAL A 35 7.13 -29.16 -9.59
CA VAL A 35 5.81 -28.56 -9.87
C VAL A 35 5.03 -28.57 -8.56
N GLU A 36 4.84 -27.41 -7.94
CA GLU A 36 3.97 -27.26 -6.77
C GLU A 36 3.25 -25.88 -6.81
N SER A 37 1.94 -25.95 -7.06
CA SER A 37 0.85 -25.02 -6.79
C SER A 37 0.93 -23.55 -7.25
N ALA A 38 0.14 -23.22 -8.29
CA ALA A 38 -0.20 -21.86 -8.72
C ALA A 38 -1.39 -21.23 -7.94
N ASN A 39 -1.86 -21.84 -6.84
CA ASN A 39 -3.10 -21.41 -6.15
C ASN A 39 -2.88 -20.50 -4.92
N GLY A 40 -1.75 -19.80 -4.82
CA GLY A 40 -1.36 -19.08 -3.60
C GLY A 40 -0.87 -17.64 -3.77
N THR A 41 -1.04 -17.01 -4.93
CA THR A 41 -0.55 -15.63 -5.15
C THR A 41 -1.56 -14.59 -4.69
N GLY A 42 -1.25 -13.92 -3.58
CA GLY A 42 -1.99 -12.72 -3.15
C GLY A 42 -1.91 -11.63 -4.23
N HIS A 43 -3.04 -11.03 -4.59
CA HIS A 43 -3.10 -9.90 -5.50
C HIS A 43 -3.14 -8.59 -4.71
N GLN A 44 -2.32 -7.65 -5.15
CA GLN A 44 -1.91 -6.47 -4.40
C GLN A 44 -2.92 -5.31 -4.58
N THR A 45 -3.75 -5.01 -3.58
CA THR A 45 -4.70 -3.86 -3.60
C THR A 45 -4.08 -2.52 -3.14
N GLY A 46 -2.79 -2.52 -2.76
CA GLY A 46 -1.87 -1.38 -2.71
C GLY A 46 -0.52 -1.86 -3.27
N THR A 47 0.56 -1.08 -3.36
CA THR A 47 1.90 -1.69 -3.55
C THR A 47 2.09 -2.76 -2.46
N GLY A 48 2.25 -4.02 -2.87
CA GLY A 48 1.78 -5.18 -2.11
C GLY A 48 2.34 -5.39 -0.71
N GLY A 49 1.52 -6.06 0.13
CA GLY A 49 1.96 -7.03 1.13
C GLY A 49 3.04 -6.61 2.12
N SER A 50 3.28 -5.32 2.32
CA SER A 50 4.12 -4.87 3.41
C SER A 50 3.38 -5.19 4.73
N PRO A 51 4.08 -5.70 5.75
CA PRO A 51 3.47 -5.92 7.07
C PRO A 51 2.92 -4.62 7.67
N PHE A 52 3.31 -3.48 7.12
CA PHE A 52 2.88 -2.15 7.57
C PHE A 52 1.44 -1.82 7.16
N HIS A 53 0.87 -2.47 6.12
CA HIS A 53 -0.55 -2.27 5.78
C HIS A 53 -1.48 -2.69 6.93
N ALA A 54 -1.10 -3.72 7.70
CA ALA A 54 -1.88 -4.11 8.88
C ALA A 54 -1.81 -3.04 9.98
N VAL A 55 -0.67 -2.35 10.11
CA VAL A 55 -0.51 -1.22 11.04
C VAL A 55 -1.41 -0.07 10.64
N ALA A 56 -1.40 0.31 9.35
CA ALA A 56 -2.26 1.39 8.87
C ALA A 56 -3.75 1.05 9.00
N GLU A 57 -4.14 -0.19 8.67
CA GLU A 57 -5.53 -0.64 8.81
C GLU A 57 -5.98 -0.66 10.27
N ALA A 58 -5.16 -1.18 11.19
CA ALA A 58 -5.48 -1.19 12.62
C ALA A 58 -5.56 0.25 13.19
N ALA A 59 -4.63 1.13 12.83
CA ALA A 59 -4.65 2.54 13.23
C ALA A 59 -5.91 3.26 12.71
N ALA A 60 -6.30 2.99 11.46
CA ALA A 60 -7.52 3.53 10.89
C ALA A 60 -8.76 3.04 11.63
N ILE A 61 -8.87 1.75 11.95
CA ILE A 61 -9.99 1.19 12.70
C ILE A 61 -10.09 1.83 14.09
N ALA A 62 -8.98 1.89 14.84
CA ALA A 62 -8.96 2.49 16.17
C ALA A 62 -9.38 3.98 16.14
N ALA A 63 -8.89 4.74 15.14
CA ALA A 63 -9.26 6.14 14.98
C ALA A 63 -10.72 6.34 14.53
N GLN A 64 -11.28 5.43 13.71
CA GLN A 64 -12.69 5.43 13.31
C GLN A 64 -13.61 5.13 14.48
N GLU A 65 -13.31 4.09 15.27
CA GLU A 65 -14.11 3.66 16.41
C GLU A 65 -14.17 4.72 17.52
N GLY A 66 -13.07 5.46 17.70
CA GLY A 66 -13.00 6.59 18.63
C GLY A 66 -13.47 7.93 18.06
N ASP A 67 -13.83 8.02 16.77
CA ASP A 67 -14.13 9.28 16.07
C ASP A 67 -13.01 10.34 16.24
N LEU A 68 -11.74 9.92 16.21
CA LEU A 68 -10.58 10.73 16.62
C LEU A 68 -10.05 11.63 15.50
N ASP A 69 -9.85 12.92 15.74
CA ASP A 69 -8.97 13.77 14.91
C ASP A 69 -7.53 13.73 15.44
N VAL A 70 -6.58 14.20 14.63
CA VAL A 70 -5.15 14.29 14.97
C VAL A 70 -4.90 15.08 16.26
N ALA A 71 -5.74 16.07 16.55
CA ALA A 71 -5.66 16.86 17.77
C ALA A 71 -5.99 16.05 19.04
N ASP A 72 -6.83 15.02 18.91
CA ASP A 72 -7.27 14.18 20.03
C ASP A 72 -6.23 13.11 20.39
N ILE A 73 -5.30 12.81 19.48
CA ILE A 73 -4.32 11.74 19.62
C ILE A 73 -3.13 12.21 20.45
N LYS A 74 -2.98 11.61 21.63
CA LYS A 74 -1.81 11.79 22.50
C LYS A 74 -0.66 10.89 22.08
N GLU A 75 -0.95 9.62 21.84
CA GLU A 75 0.06 8.59 21.53
C GLU A 75 -0.55 7.48 20.66
N ILE A 76 0.27 6.92 19.77
CA ILE A 76 -0.04 5.72 18.97
C ILE A 76 1.04 4.68 19.25
N GLU A 77 0.65 3.56 19.82
CA GLU A 77 1.52 2.41 20.03
C GLU A 77 1.17 1.34 19.00
N PHE A 78 2.17 0.68 18.44
CA PHE A 78 1.91 -0.47 17.58
C PHE A 78 2.88 -1.63 17.81
N THR A 79 2.42 -2.82 17.51
CA THR A 79 3.19 -4.06 17.57
C THR A 79 3.04 -4.82 16.25
N LEU A 80 4.17 -5.31 15.76
CA LEU A 80 4.27 -6.18 14.59
C LEU A 80 4.84 -7.54 15.03
N PRO A 81 3.98 -8.53 15.31
CA PRO A 81 4.43 -9.78 15.94
C PRO A 81 5.54 -10.50 15.16
N ASP A 82 5.44 -10.53 13.83
CA ASP A 82 6.33 -11.30 12.95
C ASP A 82 7.35 -10.46 12.17
N TYR A 83 7.57 -9.19 12.55
CA TYR A 83 8.41 -8.30 11.75
C TYR A 83 9.54 -7.63 12.56
N PRO A 84 10.82 -8.02 12.38
CA PRO A 84 11.90 -7.59 13.27
C PRO A 84 12.47 -6.19 12.95
N PHE A 85 12.12 -5.59 11.81
CA PHE A 85 12.74 -4.33 11.40
C PHE A 85 11.93 -3.11 11.84
N PRO A 86 12.54 -2.11 12.49
CA PRO A 86 11.81 -0.95 13.01
C PRO A 86 11.35 0.00 11.89
N GLY A 87 12.10 0.12 10.79
CA GLY A 87 11.85 1.09 9.72
C GLY A 87 12.19 2.55 10.12
N PRO A 88 12.20 3.51 9.17
CA PRO A 88 12.51 4.90 9.46
C PRO A 88 11.32 5.61 10.14
N LYS A 89 11.59 6.44 11.17
CA LYS A 89 10.54 7.15 11.92
C LYS A 89 10.04 8.43 11.22
N HIS A 90 10.92 9.16 10.54
CA HIS A 90 10.60 10.43 9.88
C HIS A 90 10.97 10.45 8.39
N PRO A 91 10.43 9.53 7.56
CA PRO A 91 10.69 9.55 6.13
C PRO A 91 10.16 10.84 5.47
N THR A 92 10.81 11.24 4.39
CA THR A 92 10.45 12.43 3.59
C THR A 92 10.26 12.12 2.11
N ASP A 93 10.49 10.88 1.70
CA ASP A 93 10.39 10.44 0.31
C ASP A 93 9.64 9.10 0.21
N LEU A 94 9.30 8.73 -1.03
CA LEU A 94 8.54 7.52 -1.34
C LEU A 94 9.26 6.24 -0.89
N ILE A 95 10.58 6.19 -1.00
CA ILE A 95 11.35 5.00 -0.60
C ILE A 95 11.29 4.84 0.91
N GLY A 96 11.49 5.93 1.64
CA GLY A 96 11.42 5.98 3.10
C GLY A 96 10.03 5.61 3.61
N ILE A 97 8.96 6.22 3.06
CA ILE A 97 7.59 5.92 3.53
C ILE A 97 7.20 4.47 3.25
N ALA A 98 7.61 3.89 2.11
CA ALA A 98 7.31 2.50 1.77
C ALA A 98 7.90 1.50 2.79
N HIS A 99 8.92 1.90 3.55
CA HIS A 99 9.59 1.07 4.55
C HIS A 99 9.29 1.51 6.00
N SER A 100 8.37 2.46 6.21
CA SER A 100 8.10 3.08 7.52
C SER A 100 6.79 2.62 8.14
N PRO A 101 6.79 1.71 9.13
CA PRO A 101 5.57 1.41 9.89
C PRO A 101 5.02 2.64 10.63
N PHE A 102 5.89 3.58 11.01
CA PHE A 102 5.51 4.84 11.65
C PHE A 102 4.67 5.72 10.73
N TYR A 103 5.04 5.84 9.45
CA TYR A 103 4.23 6.55 8.46
C TYR A 103 2.87 5.88 8.29
N PHE A 104 2.85 4.55 8.17
CA PHE A 104 1.61 3.78 7.99
C PHE A 104 0.65 3.96 9.19
N ALA A 105 1.16 3.88 10.44
CA ALA A 105 0.37 4.15 11.63
C ALA A 105 -0.19 5.58 11.66
N ALA A 106 0.68 6.58 11.44
CA ALA A 106 0.31 7.98 11.46
C ALA A 106 -0.72 8.32 10.36
N ALA A 107 -0.49 7.85 9.14
CA ALA A 107 -1.39 8.05 8.00
C ALA A 107 -2.75 7.38 8.23
N GLY A 108 -2.73 6.11 8.64
CA GLY A 108 -3.95 5.35 8.95
C GLY A 108 -4.81 6.05 10.00
N ALA A 109 -4.21 6.54 11.09
CA ALA A 109 -4.92 7.28 12.12
C ALA A 109 -5.40 8.66 11.64
N ALA A 110 -4.55 9.45 10.98
CA ALA A 110 -4.86 10.83 10.59
C ALA A 110 -5.99 10.94 9.55
N ASP A 111 -6.01 10.01 8.58
CA ASP A 111 -7.04 9.98 7.53
C ASP A 111 -8.18 9.01 7.87
N ARG A 112 -8.09 8.33 9.02
CA ARG A 112 -9.03 7.25 9.43
C ARG A 112 -9.20 6.24 8.29
N GLY A 113 -8.11 5.91 7.62
CA GLY A 113 -8.12 5.12 6.39
C GLY A 113 -6.72 5.06 5.77
N TYR A 114 -6.50 4.09 4.90
CA TYR A 114 -5.24 3.95 4.18
C TYR A 114 -5.45 3.42 2.78
N GLY A 115 -4.66 3.91 1.84
CA GLY A 115 -4.84 3.67 0.40
C GLY A 115 -3.68 4.20 -0.42
N TRP A 116 -3.66 3.87 -1.72
CA TRP A 116 -2.57 4.19 -2.64
C TRP A 116 -2.25 5.70 -2.73
N GLN A 117 -3.23 6.56 -2.44
CA GLN A 117 -3.08 8.02 -2.41
C GLN A 117 -2.02 8.48 -1.40
N HIS A 118 -1.75 7.68 -0.36
CA HIS A 118 -0.71 7.96 0.64
C HIS A 118 0.72 7.83 0.08
N ALA A 119 0.88 7.30 -1.13
CA ALA A 119 2.15 7.32 -1.84
C ALA A 119 2.39 8.64 -2.63
N LEU A 120 1.40 9.54 -2.68
CA LEU A 120 1.51 10.81 -3.40
C LEU A 120 2.33 11.83 -2.59
N PRO A 121 3.14 12.71 -3.24
CA PRO A 121 3.94 13.72 -2.55
C PRO A 121 3.15 14.57 -1.57
N GLU A 122 1.94 14.99 -1.95
CA GLU A 122 1.02 15.76 -1.11
C GLU A 122 0.69 15.04 0.20
N LYS A 123 0.47 13.71 0.17
CA LYS A 123 0.21 12.91 1.37
C LYS A 123 1.47 12.57 2.15
N ILE A 124 2.63 12.46 1.50
CA ILE A 124 3.93 12.30 2.17
C ILE A 124 4.29 13.57 2.97
N ALA A 125 3.94 14.74 2.43
CA ALA A 125 4.21 16.04 3.03
C ALA A 125 3.09 16.53 3.99
N ASP A 126 1.98 15.81 4.13
CA ASP A 126 0.81 16.23 4.88
C ASP A 126 1.15 16.57 6.34
N PRO A 127 0.98 17.83 6.80
CA PRO A 127 1.36 18.23 8.15
C PRO A 127 0.56 17.50 9.24
N ARG A 128 -0.68 17.07 8.94
CA ARG A 128 -1.49 16.28 9.88
C ARG A 128 -0.79 14.95 10.19
N ILE A 129 -0.42 14.21 9.15
CA ILE A 129 0.30 12.94 9.26
C ILE A 129 1.65 13.14 9.93
N ARG A 130 2.42 14.14 9.48
CA ARG A 130 3.77 14.41 10.00
C ARG A 130 3.77 14.78 11.48
N SER A 131 2.73 15.48 11.95
CA SER A 131 2.60 15.88 13.36
C SER A 131 2.49 14.70 14.33
N LEU A 132 2.11 13.51 13.83
CA LEU A 132 1.97 12.32 14.65
C LEU A 132 3.27 11.53 14.79
N PHE A 133 4.29 11.72 13.95
CA PHE A 133 5.48 10.84 13.93
C PHE A 133 6.16 10.69 15.30
N ASP A 134 6.29 11.79 16.05
CA ASP A 134 6.91 11.74 17.38
C ASP A 134 6.04 11.03 18.43
N ARG A 135 4.73 10.97 18.19
CA ARG A 135 3.72 10.31 19.04
C ARG A 135 3.52 8.84 18.66
N VAL A 136 4.17 8.35 17.60
CA VAL A 136 4.12 6.93 17.23
C VAL A 136 5.30 6.18 17.81
N THR A 137 5.01 5.14 18.57
CA THR A 137 5.99 4.26 19.20
C THR A 137 5.73 2.80 18.81
N ARG A 138 6.80 2.09 18.47
CA ARG A 138 6.75 0.63 18.30
C ARG A 138 7.01 -0.03 19.65
N LEU A 139 6.13 -0.94 20.06
CA LEU A 139 6.33 -1.79 21.23
C LEU A 139 6.45 -3.25 20.79
N ASP A 140 7.55 -3.88 21.17
CA ASP A 140 7.77 -5.30 20.93
C ASP A 140 7.47 -6.08 22.21
N TYR A 141 6.30 -6.71 22.26
CA TYR A 141 5.92 -7.62 23.34
C TYR A 141 5.49 -8.97 22.76
N ASP A 142 5.49 -10.01 23.59
CA ASP A 142 5.06 -11.34 23.18
C ASP A 142 3.53 -11.37 23.03
N VAL A 143 3.06 -11.65 21.80
CA VAL A 143 1.64 -11.63 21.45
C VAL A 143 1.06 -13.04 21.55
N PRO A 144 0.02 -13.26 22.37
CA PRO A 144 -0.68 -14.54 22.40
C PRO A 144 -1.18 -14.94 21.01
N ASN A 145 -1.00 -16.21 20.63
CA ASN A 145 -1.39 -16.72 19.31
C ASN A 145 -0.75 -15.97 18.13
N LYS A 146 0.52 -15.58 18.27
CA LYS A 146 1.33 -14.92 17.23
C LYS A 146 1.22 -15.57 15.84
N THR A 147 1.14 -16.89 15.75
CA THR A 147 0.99 -17.64 14.48
C THR A 147 -0.29 -17.32 13.70
N GLY A 148 -1.31 -16.74 14.35
CA GLY A 148 -2.51 -16.24 13.70
C GLY A 148 -2.31 -14.94 12.92
N PHE A 149 -1.25 -14.18 13.22
CA PHE A 149 -0.96 -12.90 12.58
C PHE A 149 -0.15 -13.12 11.29
N LYS A 150 -0.83 -13.18 10.15
CA LYS A 150 -0.22 -13.37 8.83
C LYS A 150 0.25 -12.03 8.27
N SER A 151 1.35 -11.50 8.82
CA SER A 151 1.78 -10.10 8.64
C SER A 151 0.78 -9.09 9.21
N GLY A 152 0.14 -9.47 10.31
CA GLY A 152 -0.81 -8.64 11.04
C GLY A 152 -0.14 -7.63 11.98
N ALA A 153 -0.96 -6.79 12.60
CA ALA A 153 -0.52 -5.78 13.56
C ALA A 153 -1.57 -5.56 14.66
N ILE A 154 -1.11 -4.99 15.77
CA ILE A 154 -1.97 -4.45 16.83
C ILE A 154 -1.60 -2.98 16.97
N VAL A 155 -2.61 -2.11 17.06
CA VAL A 155 -2.44 -0.67 17.28
C VAL A 155 -3.31 -0.23 18.43
N ARG A 156 -2.75 0.59 19.30
CA ARG A 156 -3.43 1.27 20.39
C ARG A 156 -3.25 2.77 20.25
N ILE A 157 -4.34 3.51 20.32
CA ILE A 157 -4.36 4.97 20.32
C ILE A 157 -4.81 5.43 21.70
N THR A 158 -3.95 6.18 22.37
CA THR A 158 -4.30 6.89 23.61
C THR A 158 -4.64 8.33 23.25
N THR A 159 -5.77 8.81 23.73
CA THR A 159 -6.24 10.18 23.49
C THR A 159 -5.75 11.15 24.55
N ILE A 160 -5.88 12.45 24.30
CA ILE A 160 -5.51 13.52 25.22
C ILE A 160 -6.31 13.50 26.54
N ASP A 161 -7.56 13.03 26.50
CA ASP A 161 -8.43 12.87 27.66
C ASP A 161 -8.22 11.54 28.40
N GLY A 162 -7.33 10.68 27.88
CA GLY A 162 -6.93 9.41 28.49
C GLY A 162 -7.75 8.20 28.07
N ALA A 163 -8.71 8.34 27.15
CA ALA A 163 -9.35 7.19 26.53
C ALA A 163 -8.35 6.37 25.69
N VAL A 164 -8.65 5.08 25.53
CA VAL A 164 -7.79 4.13 24.81
C VAL A 164 -8.63 3.36 23.81
N HIS A 165 -8.21 3.41 22.54
CA HIS A 165 -8.83 2.68 21.44
C HIS A 165 -7.82 1.70 20.88
N GLU A 166 -8.15 0.41 20.85
CA GLU A 166 -7.25 -0.64 20.39
C GLU A 166 -7.91 -1.45 19.28
N ALA A 167 -7.15 -1.71 18.21
CA ALA A 167 -7.58 -2.55 17.11
C ALA A 167 -6.48 -3.54 16.73
N SER A 168 -6.89 -4.71 16.26
CA SER A 168 -5.99 -5.74 15.76
C SER A 168 -6.41 -6.19 14.37
N VAL A 169 -5.41 -6.39 13.51
CA VAL A 169 -5.59 -6.89 12.14
C VAL A 169 -4.72 -8.13 12.00
N LEU A 170 -5.35 -9.29 11.83
CA LEU A 170 -4.63 -10.57 11.68
C LEU A 170 -3.96 -10.71 10.32
N ALA A 171 -4.59 -10.17 9.27
CA ALA A 171 -4.06 -10.11 7.93
C ALA A 171 -4.58 -8.82 7.25
N PRO A 172 -3.74 -8.04 6.56
CA PRO A 172 -4.16 -6.77 5.95
C PRO A 172 -5.08 -6.98 4.75
N LYS A 173 -5.84 -5.94 4.39
CA LYS A 173 -6.59 -5.89 3.11
C LYS A 173 -5.63 -6.20 1.95
N GLY A 174 -6.10 -7.00 0.99
CA GLY A 174 -5.29 -7.51 -0.12
C GLY A 174 -4.43 -8.73 0.20
N ALA A 175 -4.41 -9.22 1.44
CA ALA A 175 -3.84 -10.53 1.74
C ALA A 175 -4.67 -11.64 1.08
N ALA A 176 -4.02 -12.63 0.48
CA ALA A 176 -4.69 -13.74 -0.22
C ALA A 176 -5.76 -14.45 0.64
N VAL A 177 -5.48 -14.58 1.95
CA VAL A 177 -6.37 -15.21 2.93
C VAL A 177 -7.71 -14.46 3.12
N ARG A 178 -7.77 -13.17 2.78
CA ARG A 178 -8.99 -12.35 2.82
C ARG A 178 -9.75 -12.33 1.49
N GLY A 179 -9.23 -12.99 0.46
CA GLY A 179 -9.75 -12.89 -0.90
C GLY A 179 -9.42 -11.54 -1.55
N ILE A 180 -9.66 -11.45 -2.87
CA ILE A 180 -9.47 -10.24 -3.65
C ILE A 180 -10.78 -9.92 -4.36
N HIS A 181 -11.30 -8.72 -4.16
CA HIS A 181 -12.55 -8.29 -4.76
C HIS A 181 -12.31 -7.48 -6.04
N TRP A 182 -12.98 -7.87 -7.12
CA TRP A 182 -12.89 -7.20 -8.42
C TRP A 182 -13.25 -5.71 -8.37
N ALA A 183 -14.19 -5.31 -7.51
CA ALA A 183 -14.57 -3.91 -7.35
C ALA A 183 -13.41 -3.05 -6.79
N GLU A 184 -12.65 -3.56 -5.83
CA GLU A 184 -11.47 -2.86 -5.27
C GLU A 184 -10.35 -2.77 -6.32
N LEU A 185 -10.13 -3.85 -7.08
CA LEU A 185 -9.18 -3.84 -8.19
C LEU A 185 -9.58 -2.82 -9.27
N ARG A 186 -10.87 -2.74 -9.61
CA ARG A 186 -11.40 -1.77 -10.58
C ARG A 186 -11.11 -0.35 -10.14
N GLN A 187 -11.48 0.00 -8.90
CA GLN A 187 -11.25 1.34 -8.37
C GLN A 187 -9.77 1.72 -8.42
N LYS A 188 -8.88 0.80 -8.03
CA LYS A 188 -7.43 1.02 -8.11
C LYS A 188 -6.95 1.17 -9.55
N TYR A 189 -7.40 0.31 -10.45
CA TYR A 189 -7.01 0.32 -11.85
C TYR A 189 -7.45 1.62 -12.54
N GLU A 190 -8.70 2.01 -12.34
CA GLU A 190 -9.28 3.23 -12.91
C GLU A 190 -8.59 4.50 -12.39
N ALA A 191 -8.09 4.48 -11.16
CA ALA A 191 -7.34 5.58 -10.60
C ALA A 191 -5.88 5.67 -11.10
N LEU A 192 -5.21 4.53 -11.33
CA LEU A 192 -3.77 4.49 -11.61
C LEU A 192 -3.43 4.47 -13.10
N MET A 193 -4.25 3.82 -13.94
CA MET A 193 -3.95 3.72 -15.38
C MET A 193 -3.87 5.07 -16.11
N PRO A 194 -4.69 6.09 -15.77
CA PRO A 194 -4.54 7.43 -16.36
C PRO A 194 -3.18 8.06 -16.09
N CYS A 195 -2.52 7.76 -14.96
CA CYS A 195 -1.17 8.24 -14.66
C CYS A 195 -0.11 7.68 -15.63
N GLY A 196 -0.40 6.58 -16.32
CA GLY A 196 0.42 6.01 -17.39
C GLY A 196 0.10 6.52 -18.80
N GLY A 197 -0.81 7.49 -18.94
CA GLY A 197 -1.19 8.06 -20.24
C GLY A 197 -2.29 7.30 -20.99
N VAL A 198 -3.03 6.42 -20.32
CA VAL A 198 -4.16 5.68 -20.93
C VAL A 198 -5.44 6.48 -20.74
N SER A 199 -6.18 6.77 -21.82
CA SER A 199 -7.45 7.49 -21.72
C SER A 199 -8.52 6.71 -20.93
N ALA A 200 -9.44 7.43 -20.29
CA ALA A 200 -10.52 6.83 -19.50
C ALA A 200 -11.34 5.78 -20.28
N LYS A 201 -11.54 5.99 -21.58
CA LYS A 201 -12.20 5.02 -22.48
C LYS A 201 -11.41 3.71 -22.55
N HIS A 202 -10.09 3.81 -22.76
CA HIS A 202 -9.20 2.66 -22.83
C HIS A 202 -9.05 1.96 -21.49
N VAL A 203 -9.04 2.69 -20.37
CA VAL A 203 -9.00 2.14 -19.02
C VAL A 203 -10.21 1.23 -18.73
N ALA A 204 -11.43 1.69 -19.02
CA ALA A 204 -12.62 0.86 -18.78
C ALA A 204 -12.64 -0.39 -19.68
N ALA A 205 -12.24 -0.23 -20.95
CA ALA A 205 -12.18 -1.33 -21.91
C ALA A 205 -11.13 -2.38 -21.52
N SER A 206 -9.92 -1.96 -21.16
CA SER A 206 -8.85 -2.88 -20.76
C SER A 206 -9.15 -3.58 -19.44
N PHE A 207 -9.82 -2.93 -18.49
CA PHE A 207 -10.23 -3.60 -17.25
C PHE A 207 -11.21 -4.74 -17.52
N ASN A 208 -12.20 -4.53 -18.40
CA ASN A 208 -13.13 -5.59 -18.78
C ASN A 208 -12.42 -6.76 -19.49
N GLN A 209 -11.45 -6.47 -20.37
CA GLN A 209 -10.62 -7.49 -21.01
C GLN A 209 -9.76 -8.28 -20.02
N ILE A 210 -9.22 -7.63 -18.98
CA ILE A 210 -8.46 -8.30 -17.90
C ILE A 210 -9.38 -9.21 -17.07
N GLN A 211 -10.59 -8.75 -16.77
CA GLN A 211 -11.55 -9.52 -15.98
C GLN A 211 -12.04 -10.77 -16.72
N ASP A 212 -12.16 -10.70 -18.05
CA ASP A 212 -12.56 -11.82 -18.92
C ASP A 212 -11.42 -12.28 -19.84
N MET A 213 -10.20 -12.37 -19.27
CA MET A 213 -8.99 -12.66 -20.04
C MET A 213 -9.06 -14.00 -20.80
N ASN A 214 -9.83 -14.96 -20.30
CA ASN A 214 -10.02 -16.26 -20.93
C ASN A 214 -10.88 -16.19 -22.21
N ALA A 215 -11.70 -15.16 -22.38
CA ALA A 215 -12.49 -14.92 -23.59
C ALA A 215 -11.70 -14.17 -24.66
N LEU A 216 -10.49 -13.68 -24.36
CA LEU A 216 -9.67 -12.98 -25.34
C LEU A 216 -9.17 -13.95 -26.42
N THR A 217 -9.48 -13.61 -27.67
CA THR A 217 -8.97 -14.35 -28.84
C THR A 217 -7.49 -14.06 -29.08
N SER A 218 -7.01 -12.89 -28.65
CA SER A 218 -5.61 -12.46 -28.80
C SER A 218 -5.18 -11.54 -27.67
N ILE A 219 -3.99 -11.79 -27.10
CA ILE A 219 -3.38 -10.87 -26.12
C ILE A 219 -3.05 -9.50 -26.72
N ARG A 220 -2.92 -9.42 -28.05
CA ARG A 220 -2.66 -8.16 -28.75
C ARG A 220 -3.77 -7.15 -28.54
N ASP A 221 -5.01 -7.60 -28.46
CA ASP A 221 -6.18 -6.73 -28.28
C ASP A 221 -6.11 -6.00 -26.93
N LEU A 222 -5.67 -6.70 -25.88
CA LEU A 222 -5.40 -6.10 -24.58
C LEU A 222 -4.23 -5.12 -24.64
N ILE A 223 -3.11 -5.52 -25.26
CA ILE A 223 -1.93 -4.67 -25.40
C ILE A 223 -2.25 -3.37 -26.14
N ASP A 224 -3.01 -3.46 -27.23
CA ASP A 224 -3.40 -2.29 -28.03
C ASP A 224 -4.35 -1.37 -27.26
N THR A 225 -5.17 -1.93 -26.36
CA THR A 225 -6.07 -1.14 -25.50
C THR A 225 -5.31 -0.41 -24.38
N ILE A 226 -4.25 -0.99 -23.81
CA ILE A 226 -3.48 -0.36 -22.71
C ILE A 226 -2.33 0.53 -23.16
N LYS A 227 -2.09 0.67 -24.46
CA LYS A 227 -1.07 1.59 -24.97
C LYS A 227 -1.44 3.02 -24.57
N ALA A 228 -0.43 3.76 -24.11
CA ALA A 228 -0.58 5.20 -23.91
C ALA A 228 -0.99 5.84 -25.23
N ASP A 229 -1.99 6.72 -25.16
CA ASP A 229 -2.40 7.50 -26.33
C ASP A 229 -1.22 8.41 -26.66
N THR A 230 -0.48 8.06 -27.73
CA THR A 230 0.70 8.82 -28.12
C THR A 230 0.22 10.16 -28.68
N PRO A 231 0.74 11.30 -28.20
CA PRO A 231 0.46 12.60 -28.82
C PRO A 231 0.97 12.64 -30.27
#